data_AF-A0AAV1L6F9-F1
#
_entry.id   AF-A0AAV1L6F9-F1
#
_cell.length_a   1.000
_cell.length_b   1.000
_cell.length_c   1.000
_cell.angle_alpha   90.00
_cell.angle_beta   90.00
_cell.angle_gamma   90.00
#
_symmetry.space_group_name_H-M   'P 1'
#
loop_
_entity.id
_entity.type
_entity.pdbx_description
1 polymer ?
#
loop_
_entity_poly.entity_id
_entity_poly.type
_entity_poly.pdbx_seq_one_letter_code
_entity_poly.pdbx_strand_id
1 'polypeptide(L)'
;MHTLRLLRAAHNESVWLRRQKRYNYRQTMESVEDMPELLFVEHFRLNKSTFRRLCNDLRVHTSLRGSKEIPLKIKVLTALNFLATGSYQRIVGVSQNLTQRTTSRCVRQVVDALNHPTLMSKWIQFPQTLQERSLIKEEFQRKYNLPGVIGCIDCTHIAIVKPSEEEHAFYNRKGYHSLNVQMVCI
;
A
#
# COMPACT_ATOMS: atom_id res chain seq x y z
N MET A 1 -10.47 9.17 44.81
CA MET A 1 -10.42 9.64 43.40
C MET A 1 -9.09 10.28 42.98
N HIS A 2 -8.28 10.85 43.90
CA HIS A 2 -7.02 11.54 43.54
C HIS A 2 -5.89 10.61 43.07
N THR A 3 -5.75 9.43 43.68
CA THR A 3 -4.70 8.44 43.38
C THR A 3 -4.83 7.83 41.98
N LEU A 4 -6.06 7.56 41.52
CA LEU A 4 -6.33 7.09 40.15
C LEU A 4 -5.99 8.17 39.10
N ARG A 5 -6.15 9.45 39.43
CA ARG A 5 -5.74 10.55 38.53
C ARG A 5 -4.22 10.65 38.41
N LEU A 6 -3.49 10.46 39.51
CA LEU A 6 -2.03 10.46 39.52
C LEU A 6 -1.44 9.27 38.77
N LEU A 7 -1.98 8.06 38.96
CA LEU A 7 -1.57 6.88 38.19
C LEU A 7 -1.84 7.04 36.68
N ARG A 8 -2.98 7.64 36.32
CA ARG A 8 -3.29 7.97 34.92
C ARG A 8 -2.34 9.00 34.35
N ALA A 9 -1.97 10.02 35.13
CA ALA A 9 -1.01 11.04 34.72
C ALA A 9 0.38 10.44 34.48
N ALA A 10 0.91 9.64 35.41
CA ALA A 10 2.19 8.95 35.27
C ALA A 10 2.21 7.98 34.07
N HIS A 11 1.12 7.25 33.85
CA HIS A 11 0.98 6.41 32.66
C HIS A 11 1.03 7.25 31.38
N ASN A 12 0.30 8.36 31.32
CA ASN A 12 0.30 9.25 30.15
C ASN A 12 1.67 9.87 29.89
N GLU A 13 2.40 10.27 30.94
CA GLU A 13 3.77 10.79 30.84
C GLU A 13 4.73 9.73 30.28
N SER A 14 4.67 8.50 30.79
CA SER A 14 5.48 7.40 30.26
C SER A 14 5.18 7.10 28.78
N VAL A 15 3.90 7.21 28.38
CA VAL A 15 3.46 7.06 26.99
C VAL A 15 4.00 8.21 26.14
N TRP A 16 3.94 9.44 26.64
CA TRP A 16 4.45 10.63 25.97
C TRP A 16 5.96 10.53 25.72
N LEU A 17 6.75 10.18 26.74
CA LEU A 17 8.19 9.97 26.61
C LEU A 17 8.54 8.90 25.57
N ARG A 18 7.81 7.77 25.58
CA ARG A 18 7.98 6.70 24.58
C ARG A 18 7.65 7.17 23.16
N ARG A 19 6.63 8.01 22.99
CA ARG A 19 6.27 8.60 21.69
C ARG A 19 7.35 9.56 21.21
N GLN A 20 7.83 10.42 22.09
CA GLN A 20 8.89 11.38 21.78
C GLN A 20 10.18 10.68 21.38
N LYS A 21 10.57 9.61 22.09
CA LYS A 21 11.73 8.78 21.74
C LYS A 21 11.59 8.17 20.33
N ARG A 22 10.43 7.60 20.00
CA ARG A 22 10.17 7.04 18.65
C ARG A 22 10.18 8.10 17.57
N TYR A 23 9.61 9.27 17.84
CA TYR A 23 9.64 10.41 16.91
C TYR A 23 11.08 10.82 16.63
N ASN A 24 11.89 11.01 17.68
CA ASN A 24 13.31 11.35 17.55
C ASN A 24 14.08 10.30 16.74
N TYR A 25 13.88 9.00 17.02
CA TYR A 25 14.53 7.94 16.23
C TYR A 25 14.20 8.01 14.73
N ARG A 26 12.97 8.36 14.35
CA ARG A 26 12.60 8.54 12.94
C ARG A 26 13.22 9.78 12.31
N GLN A 27 13.55 10.79 13.10
CA GLN A 27 14.25 11.99 12.62
C GLN A 27 15.75 11.76 12.48
N THR A 28 16.33 10.84 13.29
CA THR A 28 17.76 10.51 13.28
C THR A 28 18.13 9.32 12.38
N MET A 29 17.17 8.49 11.96
CA MET A 29 17.42 7.49 10.91
C MET A 29 17.74 8.21 9.60
N GLU A 30 18.70 7.67 8.83
CA GLU A 30 18.86 8.02 7.41
C GLU A 30 17.47 8.07 6.77
N SER A 31 17.19 9.16 6.07
CA SER A 31 15.90 9.32 5.43
C SER A 31 15.70 8.11 4.53
N VAL A 32 14.48 7.57 4.47
CA VAL A 32 14.18 6.52 3.47
C VAL A 32 14.46 7.03 2.05
N GLU A 33 14.58 8.35 1.86
CA GLU A 33 15.05 8.97 0.62
C GLU A 33 16.57 8.83 0.36
N ASP A 34 17.38 8.56 1.37
CA ASP A 34 18.84 8.35 1.27
C ASP A 34 19.18 6.90 0.90
N MET A 35 18.25 5.96 1.13
CA MET A 35 18.37 4.54 0.73
C MET A 35 18.67 4.41 -0.77
N PRO A 36 19.61 3.56 -1.22
CA PRO A 36 19.82 3.27 -2.65
C PRO A 36 18.53 2.89 -3.39
N GLU A 37 18.38 3.33 -4.63
CA GLU A 37 17.14 3.15 -5.41
C GLU A 37 16.73 1.67 -5.54
N LEU A 38 17.70 0.78 -5.79
CA LEU A 38 17.44 -0.65 -5.92
C LEU A 38 16.87 -1.26 -4.62
N LEU A 39 17.45 -0.90 -3.48
CA LEU A 39 16.95 -1.33 -2.17
C LEU A 39 15.57 -0.76 -1.89
N PHE A 40 15.32 0.50 -2.27
CA PHE A 40 13.99 1.10 -2.12
C PHE A 40 12.94 0.34 -2.96
N VAL A 41 13.26 -0.01 -4.20
CA VAL A 41 12.36 -0.83 -5.06
C VAL A 41 12.16 -2.22 -4.47
N GLU A 42 13.19 -2.86 -3.92
CA GLU A 42 13.08 -4.16 -3.28
C GLU A 42 12.12 -4.13 -2.08
N HIS A 43 12.26 -3.13 -1.20
CA HIS A 43 11.46 -3.00 0.01
C HIS A 43 10.02 -2.52 -0.23
N PHE A 44 9.80 -1.65 -1.21
CA PHE A 44 8.51 -0.94 -1.39
C PHE A 44 7.83 -1.22 -2.74
N ARG A 45 8.47 -1.98 -3.64
CA ARG A 45 8.00 -2.30 -5.02
C ARG A 45 7.73 -1.10 -5.91
N LEU A 46 8.15 0.09 -5.49
CA LEU A 46 8.05 1.34 -6.22
C LEU A 46 9.41 2.02 -6.22
N ASN A 47 9.72 2.77 -7.26
CA ASN A 47 10.85 3.70 -7.24
C ASN A 47 10.49 4.99 -6.46
N LYS A 48 11.49 5.76 -6.04
CA LYS A 48 11.31 6.96 -5.23
C LYS A 48 10.48 8.03 -5.94
N SER A 49 10.62 8.17 -7.26
CA SER A 49 9.85 9.16 -8.04
C SER A 49 8.36 8.82 -8.04
N THR A 50 8.01 7.55 -8.24
CA THR A 50 6.63 7.05 -8.17
C THR A 50 6.08 7.15 -6.75
N PHE A 51 6.88 6.85 -5.73
CA PHE A 51 6.50 7.04 -4.34
C PHE A 51 6.16 8.50 -4.01
N ARG A 52 6.97 9.47 -4.47
CA ARG A 52 6.69 10.90 -4.28
C ARG A 52 5.40 11.31 -4.99
N ARG A 53 5.19 10.86 -6.24
CA ARG A 53 3.96 11.10 -6.99
C ARG A 53 2.74 10.52 -6.26
N LEU A 54 2.84 9.28 -5.78
CA LEU A 54 1.80 8.61 -5.00
C LEU A 54 1.44 9.42 -3.74
N CYS A 55 2.45 9.86 -2.98
CA CYS A 55 2.21 10.69 -1.80
C CYS A 55 1.48 11.99 -2.13
N ASN A 56 1.83 12.63 -3.26
CA ASN A 56 1.16 13.84 -3.69
C ASN A 56 -0.30 13.57 -4.12
N ASP A 57 -0.52 12.53 -4.91
CA ASP A 57 -1.86 12.13 -5.37
C ASP A 57 -2.77 11.80 -4.19
N LEU A 58 -2.28 11.01 -3.22
CA LEU A 58 -3.02 10.70 -1.99
C LEU A 58 -3.35 11.97 -1.18
N ARG A 59 -2.44 12.94 -1.13
CA ARG A 59 -2.65 14.20 -0.41
C ARG A 59 -3.71 15.06 -1.09
N VAL A 60 -3.70 15.14 -2.42
CA VAL A 60 -4.58 16.01 -3.21
C VAL A 60 -5.98 15.41 -3.34
N HIS A 61 -6.08 14.12 -3.63
CA HIS A 61 -7.34 13.50 -4.04
C HIS A 61 -8.07 12.76 -2.91
N THR A 62 -7.52 12.71 -1.71
CA THR A 62 -8.12 11.99 -0.57
C THR A 62 -8.07 12.81 0.71
N SER A 63 -8.74 12.33 1.77
CA SER A 63 -8.66 12.89 3.13
C SER A 63 -7.43 12.40 3.92
N LEU A 64 -6.56 11.56 3.34
CA LEU A 64 -5.40 11.02 4.04
C LEU A 64 -4.41 12.13 4.39
N ARG A 65 -4.17 12.33 5.69
CA ARG A 65 -3.20 13.30 6.21
C ARG A 65 -2.22 12.65 7.17
N GLY A 66 -1.01 13.19 7.21
CA GLY A 66 -0.03 12.93 8.26
C GLY A 66 -0.35 13.71 9.54
N SER A 67 0.27 13.31 10.64
CA SER A 67 0.34 14.11 11.86
C SER A 67 1.79 14.55 12.12
N LYS A 68 2.00 15.41 13.11
CA LYS A 68 3.35 15.76 13.58
C LYS A 68 4.16 14.52 13.98
N GLU A 69 3.50 13.57 14.66
CA GLU A 69 4.15 12.32 15.11
C GLU A 69 4.36 11.32 13.96
N ILE A 70 3.46 11.24 12.99
CA ILE A 70 3.48 10.27 11.91
C ILE A 70 3.21 10.99 10.57
N PRO A 71 4.27 11.42 9.88
CA PRO A 71 4.16 12.06 8.58
C PRO A 71 3.46 11.16 7.55
N LEU A 72 2.83 11.78 6.55
CA LEU A 72 2.14 11.05 5.47
C LEU A 72 3.06 10.04 4.80
N LYS A 73 4.30 10.44 4.49
CA LYS A 73 5.32 9.56 3.89
C LYS A 73 5.54 8.27 4.70
N ILE A 74 5.63 8.38 6.03
CA ILE A 74 5.81 7.20 6.90
C ILE A 74 4.58 6.29 6.85
N LYS A 75 3.37 6.84 6.82
CA LYS A 75 2.15 6.02 6.66
C LYS A 75 2.18 5.23 5.35
N VAL A 76 2.52 5.90 4.25
CA VAL A 76 2.58 5.30 2.91
C VAL A 76 3.69 4.25 2.85
N LEU A 77 4.90 4.54 3.33
CA LEU A 77 6.02 3.57 3.37
C LEU A 77 5.68 2.35 4.22
N THR A 78 5.03 2.56 5.37
CA THR A 78 4.56 1.46 6.24
C THR A 78 3.59 0.54 5.50
N ALA A 79 2.63 1.13 4.78
CA ALA A 79 1.66 0.37 4.01
C ALA A 79 2.31 -0.36 2.83
N LEU A 80 3.17 0.32 2.07
CA LEU A 80 3.90 -0.27 0.95
C LEU A 80 4.78 -1.43 1.38
N ASN A 81 5.55 -1.29 2.47
CA ASN A 81 6.39 -2.37 2.99
C ASN A 81 5.54 -3.60 3.38
N PHE A 82 4.40 -3.37 4.04
CA PHE A 82 3.48 -4.45 4.38
C PHE A 82 2.93 -5.17 3.14
N LEU A 83 2.49 -4.42 2.12
CA LEU A 83 1.95 -4.98 0.88
C LEU A 83 3.03 -5.67 0.02
N ALA A 84 4.24 -5.11 0.00
CA ALA A 84 5.37 -5.62 -0.78
C ALA A 84 5.92 -6.95 -0.26
N THR A 85 5.93 -7.12 1.07
CA THR A 85 6.55 -8.27 1.74
C THR A 85 5.55 -9.32 2.19
N GLY A 86 4.28 -8.94 2.42
CA GLY A 86 3.29 -9.81 3.06
C GLY A 86 3.63 -10.18 4.51
N SER A 87 4.59 -9.48 5.13
CA SER A 87 5.11 -9.80 6.46
C SER A 87 4.16 -9.41 7.59
N TYR A 88 4.45 -9.86 8.81
CA TYR A 88 3.67 -9.50 9.99
C TYR A 88 3.78 -8.00 10.30
N GLN A 89 2.63 -7.37 10.56
CA GLN A 89 2.54 -5.93 10.88
C GLN A 89 3.43 -5.49 12.05
N ARG A 90 3.76 -6.39 12.97
CA ARG A 90 4.68 -6.10 14.08
C ARG A 90 6.10 -5.82 13.57
N ILE A 91 6.60 -6.64 12.65
CA ILE A 91 7.94 -6.54 12.08
C ILE A 91 8.03 -5.29 11.20
N VAL A 92 7.03 -5.08 10.33
CA VAL A 92 6.91 -3.86 9.51
C VAL A 92 6.82 -2.61 10.39
N GLY A 93 6.11 -2.68 11.51
CA GLY A 93 6.04 -1.59 12.47
C GLY A 93 7.40 -1.25 13.07
N VAL A 94 8.18 -2.26 13.48
CA VAL A 94 9.51 -2.06 14.07
C VAL A 94 10.44 -1.33 13.09
N SER A 95 10.44 -1.67 11.79
CA SER A 95 11.29 -0.99 10.80
C SER A 95 10.99 0.50 10.63
N GLN A 96 9.76 0.92 10.97
CA GLN A 96 9.30 2.32 10.93
C GLN A 96 9.17 2.93 12.33
N ASN A 97 9.67 2.26 13.37
CA ASN A 97 9.54 2.68 14.78
C ASN A 97 8.07 2.89 15.23
N LEU A 98 7.14 2.09 14.71
CA LEU A 98 5.71 2.10 15.01
C LEU A 98 5.31 0.92 15.89
N THR A 99 4.25 1.10 16.67
CA THR A 99 3.57 -0.04 17.31
C THR A 99 2.72 -0.77 16.28
N GLN A 100 2.47 -2.07 16.48
CA GLN A 100 1.61 -2.85 15.57
C GLN A 100 0.22 -2.20 15.38
N ARG A 101 -0.39 -1.67 16.45
CA ARG A 101 -1.68 -0.95 16.37
C ARG A 101 -1.60 0.24 15.42
N THR A 102 -0.51 0.99 15.47
CA THR A 102 -0.30 2.14 14.59
C THR A 102 -0.03 1.69 13.16
N THR A 103 0.75 0.64 12.96
CA THR A 103 0.96 0.01 11.64
C THR A 103 -0.36 -0.39 11.00
N SER A 104 -1.22 -1.13 11.74
CA SER A 104 -2.55 -1.54 11.28
C SER A 104 -3.39 -0.34 10.82
N ARG A 105 -3.40 0.74 11.62
CA ARG A 105 -4.09 1.99 11.25
C ARG A 105 -3.51 2.63 9.98
N CYS A 106 -2.19 2.66 9.84
CA CYS A 106 -1.55 3.24 8.66
C CYS A 106 -1.89 2.43 7.39
N VAL A 107 -1.79 1.10 7.46
CA VAL A 107 -2.15 0.21 6.35
C VAL A 107 -3.59 0.45 5.93
N ARG A 108 -4.55 0.40 6.86
CA ARG A 108 -5.96 0.64 6.56
C ARG A 108 -6.19 2.01 5.92
N GLN A 109 -5.68 3.09 6.54
CA GLN A 109 -5.85 4.45 6.02
C GLN A 109 -5.27 4.65 4.63
N VAL A 110 -4.13 4.03 4.33
CA VAL A 110 -3.51 4.13 3.00
C VAL A 110 -4.29 3.29 1.98
N VAL A 111 -4.71 2.08 2.32
CA VAL A 111 -5.52 1.21 1.45
C VAL A 111 -6.87 1.86 1.13
N ASP A 112 -7.56 2.42 2.13
CA ASP A 112 -8.82 3.14 1.92
C ASP A 112 -8.62 4.35 0.99
N ALA A 113 -7.51 5.06 1.15
CA ALA A 113 -7.17 6.19 0.29
C ALA A 113 -6.80 5.76 -1.13
N LEU A 114 -6.08 4.65 -1.32
CA LEU A 114 -5.79 4.07 -2.64
C LEU A 114 -7.07 3.67 -3.38
N ASN A 115 -8.07 3.18 -2.65
CA ASN A 115 -9.40 2.83 -3.18
C ASN A 115 -10.34 4.05 -3.32
N HIS A 116 -9.84 5.28 -3.18
CA HIS A 116 -10.67 6.46 -3.38
C HIS A 116 -11.12 6.53 -4.85
N PRO A 117 -12.43 6.77 -5.15
CA PRO A 117 -12.95 6.69 -6.51
C PRO A 117 -12.19 7.55 -7.53
N THR A 118 -11.77 8.76 -7.15
CA THR A 118 -10.98 9.66 -8.00
C THR A 118 -9.60 9.11 -8.37
N LEU A 119 -8.96 8.35 -7.48
CA LEU A 119 -7.66 7.73 -7.77
C LEU A 119 -7.84 6.46 -8.58
N MET A 120 -8.85 5.65 -8.25
CA MET A 120 -9.18 4.46 -9.02
C MET A 120 -9.48 4.81 -10.47
N SER A 121 -10.32 5.81 -10.76
CA SER A 121 -10.64 6.23 -12.13
C SER A 121 -9.47 6.88 -12.86
N LYS A 122 -8.50 7.45 -12.13
CA LYS A 122 -7.28 8.02 -12.70
C LYS A 122 -6.27 6.93 -13.09
N TRP A 123 -6.12 5.89 -12.28
CA TRP A 123 -5.07 4.88 -12.47
C TRP A 123 -5.54 3.60 -13.16
N ILE A 124 -6.82 3.25 -13.03
CA ILE A 124 -7.42 2.08 -13.68
C ILE A 124 -8.26 2.60 -14.85
N GLN A 125 -7.60 2.76 -15.99
CA GLN A 125 -8.25 3.21 -17.23
C GLN A 125 -8.15 2.12 -18.28
N PHE A 126 -9.27 1.86 -18.95
CA PHE A 126 -9.34 0.96 -20.10
C PHE A 126 -9.59 1.77 -21.37
N PRO A 127 -9.01 1.38 -22.51
CA PRO A 127 -9.20 2.12 -23.77
C PRO A 127 -10.67 2.09 -24.18
N GLN A 128 -11.30 3.25 -24.13
CA GLN A 128 -12.73 3.42 -24.39
C GLN A 128 -12.99 3.68 -25.88
N THR A 129 -12.10 4.44 -26.52
CA THR A 129 -12.27 4.88 -27.90
C THR A 129 -11.60 3.93 -28.89
N LEU A 130 -12.07 3.94 -30.15
CA LEU A 130 -11.43 3.18 -31.22
C LEU A 130 -10.00 3.68 -31.47
N GLN A 131 -9.76 4.98 -31.33
CA GLN A 131 -8.47 5.62 -31.52
C GLN A 131 -7.47 5.13 -30.48
N GLU A 132 -7.82 5.14 -29.18
CA GLU A 132 -6.97 4.59 -28.11
C GLU A 132 -6.63 3.12 -28.37
N ARG A 133 -7.64 2.32 -28.74
CA ARG A 133 -7.42 0.89 -29.05
C ARG A 133 -6.50 0.69 -30.24
N SER A 134 -6.64 1.49 -31.30
CA SER A 134 -5.76 1.42 -32.47
C SER A 134 -4.31 1.77 -32.11
N LEU A 135 -4.10 2.81 -31.30
CA LEU A 135 -2.76 3.19 -30.83
C LEU A 135 -2.10 2.04 -30.06
N ILE A 136 -2.81 1.42 -29.12
CA ILE A 136 -2.27 0.29 -28.34
C ILE A 136 -1.95 -0.89 -29.27
N LYS A 137 -2.83 -1.23 -30.22
CA LYS A 137 -2.58 -2.29 -31.21
C LYS A 137 -1.31 -2.06 -32.00
N GLU A 138 -1.12 -0.83 -32.48
CA GLU A 138 0.06 -0.45 -33.25
C GLU A 138 1.33 -0.54 -32.39
N GLU A 139 1.28 -0.12 -31.12
CA GLU A 139 2.41 -0.22 -30.20
C GLU A 139 2.80 -1.68 -29.90
N PHE A 140 1.83 -2.54 -29.63
CA PHE A 140 2.08 -3.98 -29.41
C PHE A 140 2.62 -4.67 -30.67
N GLN A 141 2.07 -4.35 -31.84
CA GLN A 141 2.58 -4.86 -33.11
C GLN A 141 4.02 -4.41 -33.35
N ARG A 142 4.31 -3.12 -33.15
CA ARG A 142 5.65 -2.56 -33.36
C ARG A 142 6.69 -3.13 -32.39
N LYS A 143 6.33 -3.33 -31.12
CA LYS A 143 7.28 -3.71 -30.07
C LYS A 143 7.44 -5.23 -29.92
N TYR A 144 6.37 -5.99 -30.14
CA TYR A 144 6.33 -7.43 -29.85
C TYR A 144 5.87 -8.29 -31.04
N ASN A 145 5.52 -7.68 -32.18
CA ASN A 145 4.97 -8.38 -33.35
C ASN A 145 3.68 -9.16 -33.04
N LEU A 146 2.86 -8.62 -32.14
CA LEU A 146 1.57 -9.17 -31.74
C LEU A 146 0.42 -8.27 -32.23
N PRO A 147 -0.26 -8.61 -33.34
CA PRO A 147 -1.29 -7.76 -33.90
C PRO A 147 -2.60 -7.88 -33.10
N GLY A 148 -3.35 -6.79 -33.04
CA GLY A 148 -4.70 -6.78 -32.46
C GLY A 148 -4.78 -6.75 -30.93
N VAL A 149 -3.63 -6.74 -30.22
CA VAL A 149 -3.57 -6.66 -28.76
C VAL A 149 -3.93 -5.25 -28.27
N ILE A 150 -4.84 -5.16 -27.30
CA ILE A 150 -5.29 -3.89 -26.68
C ILE A 150 -4.96 -3.82 -25.18
N GLY A 151 -4.14 -4.74 -24.70
CA GLY A 151 -3.74 -4.88 -23.30
C GLY A 151 -3.44 -6.34 -22.95
N CYS A 152 -2.81 -6.53 -21.79
CA CYS A 152 -2.49 -7.81 -21.20
C CYS A 152 -3.26 -7.99 -19.90
N ILE A 153 -3.81 -9.18 -19.69
CA ILE A 153 -4.48 -9.56 -18.45
C ILE A 153 -3.65 -10.66 -17.79
N ASP A 154 -3.30 -10.47 -16.53
CA ASP A 154 -2.73 -11.51 -15.68
C ASP A 154 -3.68 -11.82 -14.53
N CYS A 155 -3.65 -13.05 -14.05
CA CYS A 155 -4.54 -13.55 -13.00
C CYS A 155 -3.73 -14.23 -11.90
N THR A 156 -4.01 -13.88 -10.65
CA THR A 156 -3.43 -14.55 -9.48
C THR A 156 -4.51 -15.11 -8.57
N HIS A 157 -4.28 -16.33 -8.07
CA HIS A 157 -5.18 -16.98 -7.11
C HIS A 157 -4.70 -16.70 -5.69
N ILE A 158 -5.42 -15.83 -4.97
CA ILE A 158 -5.18 -15.57 -3.55
C ILE A 158 -5.91 -16.62 -2.74
N ALA A 159 -5.17 -17.48 -2.03
CA ALA A 159 -5.76 -18.50 -1.18
C ALA A 159 -6.64 -17.88 -0.09
N ILE A 160 -7.81 -18.48 0.13
CA ILE A 160 -8.75 -18.09 1.17
C ILE A 160 -9.11 -19.30 2.04
N VAL A 161 -9.62 -19.02 3.23
CA VAL A 161 -10.30 -20.06 4.01
C VAL A 161 -11.54 -20.49 3.25
N LYS A 162 -11.81 -21.80 3.24
CA LYS A 162 -13.03 -22.39 2.67
C LYS A 162 -14.27 -21.56 3.09
N PRO A 163 -14.97 -20.93 2.15
CA PRO A 163 -16.16 -20.15 2.48
C PRO A 163 -17.31 -21.09 2.82
N SER A 164 -18.20 -20.63 3.72
CA SER A 164 -19.41 -21.36 4.13
C SER A 164 -20.52 -21.27 3.10
N GLU A 165 -20.54 -20.20 2.30
CA GLU A 165 -21.51 -19.93 1.24
C GLU A 165 -20.83 -20.07 -0.12
N GLU A 166 -21.55 -20.63 -1.10
CA GLU A 166 -21.09 -20.80 -2.49
C GLU A 166 -19.66 -21.35 -2.63
N GLU A 167 -19.28 -22.33 -1.78
CA GLU A 167 -17.93 -22.89 -1.72
C GLU A 167 -17.35 -23.23 -3.11
N HIS A 168 -18.16 -23.87 -3.94
CA HIS A 168 -17.79 -24.33 -5.28
C HIS A 168 -17.31 -23.19 -6.19
N ALA A 169 -17.79 -21.95 -5.99
CA ALA A 169 -17.37 -20.78 -6.75
C ALA A 169 -15.92 -20.37 -6.46
N PHE A 170 -15.39 -20.77 -5.30
CA PHE A 170 -14.03 -20.42 -4.87
C PHE A 170 -13.06 -21.59 -5.00
N TYR A 171 -13.52 -22.80 -5.28
CA TYR A 171 -12.67 -23.96 -5.45
C TYR A 171 -11.97 -23.95 -6.82
N ASN A 172 -10.65 -23.85 -6.83
CA ASN A 172 -9.87 -23.70 -8.06
C ASN A 172 -9.34 -25.03 -8.61
N ARG A 173 -8.84 -25.01 -9.85
CA ARG A 173 -8.23 -26.17 -10.51
C ARG A 173 -7.00 -26.76 -9.80
N LYS A 174 -6.40 -26.02 -8.86
CA LYS A 174 -5.24 -26.43 -8.07
C LYS A 174 -5.64 -27.13 -6.76
N GLY A 175 -6.94 -27.35 -6.53
CA GLY A 175 -7.44 -28.12 -5.40
C GLY A 175 -7.54 -27.35 -4.08
N TYR A 176 -7.61 -26.02 -4.12
CA TYR A 176 -7.82 -25.19 -2.93
C TYR A 176 -8.78 -24.02 -3.20
N HIS A 177 -9.30 -23.40 -2.13
CA HIS A 177 -10.19 -22.24 -2.24
C HIS A 177 -9.40 -20.94 -2.43
N SER A 178 -9.78 -20.12 -3.40
CA SER A 178 -9.08 -18.88 -3.71
C SER A 178 -9.96 -17.83 -4.37
N LEU A 179 -9.58 -16.57 -4.22
CA LEU A 179 -10.07 -15.47 -5.05
C LEU A 179 -9.19 -15.33 -6.29
N ASN A 180 -9.80 -15.33 -7.47
CA ASN A 180 -9.10 -14.99 -8.69
C ASN A 180 -9.04 -13.46 -8.83
N VAL A 181 -7.84 -12.89 -8.68
CA VAL A 181 -7.60 -11.45 -8.80
C VAL A 181 -6.94 -11.19 -10.14
N GLN A 182 -7.55 -10.29 -10.92
CA GLN A 182 -7.06 -9.91 -12.23
C GLN A 182 -6.27 -8.60 -12.16
N MET A 183 -5.16 -8.54 -12.87
CA MET A 183 -4.40 -7.33 -13.13
C MET A 183 -4.45 -7.08 -14.63
N VAL A 184 -4.77 -5.83 -15.01
CA VAL A 184 -4.77 -5.44 -16.42
C VAL A 184 -3.71 -4.37 -16.62
N CYS A 185 -2.81 -4.62 -17.57
CA CYS A 185 -1.84 -3.66 -18.06
C CYS A 185 -2.17 -3.34 -19.51
N ILE A 186 -2.25 -2.05 -19.82
CA ILE A 186 -2.59 -1.54 -21.14
C ILE A 186 -1.38 -0.84 -21.73
#